data_AF-A0A9D1VMD2-F1
#
_entry.id   AF-A0A9D1VMD2-F1
#
_cell.length_a   1.000
_cell.length_b   1.000
_cell.length_c   1.000
_cell.angle_alpha   90.00
_cell.angle_beta   90.00
_cell.angle_gamma   90.00
#
_symmetry.space_group_name_H-M   'P 1'
#
loop_
_entity.id
_entity.type
_entity.pdbx_description
1 polymer ?
#
loop_
_entity_poly.entity_id
_entity_poly.type
_entity_poly.pdbx_seq_one_letter_code
_entity_poly.pdbx_strand_id
1 'polypeptide(L)'
;LMSRSMERIVANSRGKMESICRIASWEYSSMREELRMLILTDYVRKEAEKALGDPEQEVGNIGVLPVFELLRRQAMDWRLGVLCGSFLIFPDSGKEAFLEEAARQAPELKPEWKPLTDAGGKALGYTKIQIHGNSHVYTQIMTRLFEMGEVQILTGTKALLGEGWDSPCINALILASFVGSYVLGNQMRGRAVRINEKKPDKVSNIWHLVCLLRPEEQQEKRRLGISDPELSQDFYTLKRRMDGILGLRYDGSAIENGIGRLHIISGPYEPSHVQRIDQEMEELSARREIVARQWKEALWLYKKTETMDQRAAEKKSISGSVHFYNALGAQIILVLMEICNTLIRVNLTRGTFFSNTVFFLISAIFIAGTFLFGKRLIWWLTPMSRYKALTRGLLAALKKRGCIDSGCRAAVREERGIRFWAWLEGGTDREKAVFAQALEDMLKPIENQRYLLVYGRNREKPVEYFCVPGIFSGTKEKAENFRKDMEPHIGKYHLIYTRNPEGRRVLLRGRAEAFSNKNERKIYRKKTVKGALE
;
A
#
# COMPACT_ATOMS: atom_id res chain seq x y z
N LEU A 1 -20.33 13.61 32.15
CA LEU A 1 -20.66 13.12 30.79
C LEU A 1 -19.35 12.95 30.03
N MET A 2 -18.86 11.72 29.90
CA MET A 2 -17.69 11.44 29.04
C MET A 2 -18.05 11.83 27.60
N SER A 3 -17.11 12.42 26.85
CA SER A 3 -17.36 12.72 25.44
C SER A 3 -17.46 11.42 24.64
N ARG A 4 -18.34 11.36 23.63
CA ARG A 4 -18.49 10.19 22.74
C ARG A 4 -17.17 9.72 22.12
N SER A 5 -16.21 10.63 21.90
CA SER A 5 -14.87 10.28 21.41
C SER A 5 -14.05 9.49 22.43
N MET A 6 -14.22 9.76 23.72
CA MET A 6 -13.50 9.08 24.80
C MET A 6 -14.08 7.67 25.05
N GLU A 7 -15.40 7.52 25.02
CA GLU A 7 -16.07 6.20 25.08
C GLU A 7 -15.66 5.28 23.93
N ARG A 8 -15.47 5.86 22.72
CA ARG A 8 -14.98 5.13 21.55
C ARG A 8 -13.53 4.67 21.73
N ILE A 9 -12.65 5.52 22.25
CA ILE A 9 -11.25 5.16 22.51
C ILE A 9 -11.16 4.03 23.53
N VAL A 10 -11.94 4.09 24.61
CA VAL A 10 -11.96 3.09 25.68
C VAL A 10 -12.46 1.74 25.17
N ALA A 11 -13.55 1.71 24.40
CA ALA A 11 -14.05 0.44 23.86
C ALA A 11 -13.15 -0.16 22.77
N ASN A 12 -12.56 0.67 21.90
CA ASN A 12 -11.56 0.20 20.94
C ASN A 12 -10.31 -0.32 21.65
N SER A 13 -9.95 0.31 22.77
CA SER A 13 -8.87 -0.16 23.64
C SER A 13 -9.17 -1.55 24.20
N ARG A 14 -10.38 -1.79 24.71
CA ARG A 14 -10.77 -3.09 25.26
C ARG A 14 -10.78 -4.22 24.22
N GLY A 15 -11.42 -4.03 23.07
CA GLY A 15 -11.44 -5.07 22.03
C GLY A 15 -10.05 -5.41 21.48
N LYS A 16 -9.17 -4.42 21.37
CA LYS A 16 -7.76 -4.64 21.00
C LYS A 16 -7.00 -5.41 22.09
N MET A 17 -7.23 -5.12 23.37
CA MET A 17 -6.63 -5.87 24.48
C MET A 17 -7.05 -7.34 24.46
N GLU A 18 -8.33 -7.63 24.28
CA GLU A 18 -8.85 -9.00 24.12
C GLU A 18 -8.20 -9.70 22.90
N SER A 19 -8.05 -9.00 21.78
CA SER A 19 -7.38 -9.52 20.59
C SER A 19 -5.89 -9.83 20.83
N ILE A 20 -5.17 -8.97 21.57
CA ILE A 20 -3.77 -9.20 21.94
C ILE A 20 -3.64 -10.48 22.75
N CYS A 21 -4.52 -10.68 23.73
CA CYS A 21 -4.54 -11.87 24.56
C CYS A 21 -4.80 -13.13 23.72
N ARG A 22 -5.83 -13.10 22.87
CA ARG A 22 -6.19 -14.20 21.97
C ARG A 22 -5.02 -14.60 21.05
N ILE A 23 -4.38 -13.62 20.41
CA ILE A 23 -3.23 -13.85 19.52
C ILE A 23 -2.04 -14.40 20.31
N ALA A 24 -1.73 -13.84 21.49
CA ALA A 24 -0.63 -14.32 22.32
C ALA A 24 -0.83 -15.79 22.74
N SER A 25 -2.03 -16.14 23.19
CA SER A 25 -2.42 -17.52 23.54
C SER A 25 -2.30 -18.48 22.37
N TRP A 26 -2.75 -18.06 21.18
CA TRP A 26 -2.67 -18.89 19.98
C TRP A 26 -1.22 -19.11 19.52
N GLU A 27 -0.43 -18.04 19.44
CA GLU A 27 0.97 -18.12 19.02
C GLU A 27 1.83 -18.92 20.00
N TYR A 28 1.56 -18.79 21.30
CA TYR A 28 2.21 -19.61 22.32
C TYR A 28 1.81 -21.08 22.22
N SER A 29 0.53 -21.39 21.95
CA SER A 29 0.08 -22.76 21.75
C SER A 29 0.77 -23.43 20.56
N SER A 30 1.05 -22.65 19.51
CA SER A 30 1.74 -23.11 18.29
C SER A 30 3.25 -23.23 18.45
N MET A 31 3.92 -22.28 19.09
CA MET A 31 5.40 -22.18 19.13
C MET A 31 6.02 -22.66 20.44
N ARG A 32 5.26 -22.63 21.54
CA ARG A 32 5.72 -22.98 22.90
C ARG A 32 7.05 -22.30 23.25
N GLU A 33 8.06 -23.08 23.62
CA GLU A 33 9.40 -22.61 24.01
C GLU A 33 10.13 -21.83 22.91
N GLU A 34 9.74 -22.01 21.64
CA GLU A 34 10.34 -21.29 20.53
C GLU A 34 9.73 -19.89 20.32
N LEU A 35 8.67 -19.52 21.03
CA LEU A 35 8.01 -18.23 20.84
C LEU A 35 8.96 -17.08 21.19
N ARG A 36 9.07 -16.12 20.27
CA ARG A 36 9.77 -14.85 20.43
C ARG A 36 8.84 -13.76 19.92
N MET A 37 7.88 -13.41 20.77
CA MET A 37 6.86 -12.42 20.47
C MET A 37 7.26 -11.05 20.98
N LEU A 38 7.06 -10.03 20.13
CA LEU A 38 7.18 -8.63 20.50
C LEU A 38 5.81 -7.96 20.45
N ILE A 39 5.41 -7.26 21.51
CA ILE A 39 4.18 -6.48 21.57
C ILE A 39 4.53 -5.00 21.79
N LEU A 40 4.14 -4.16 20.85
CA LEU A 40 4.49 -2.74 20.85
C LEU A 40 3.27 -1.87 21.11
N THR A 41 3.38 -1.02 22.12
CA THR A 41 2.36 -0.02 22.47
C THR A 41 2.94 1.40 22.41
N ASP A 42 2.07 2.41 22.44
CA ASP A 42 2.51 3.82 22.40
C ASP A 42 2.96 4.34 23.78
N TYR A 43 2.42 3.76 24.86
CA TYR A 43 2.58 4.30 26.22
C TYR A 43 2.89 3.19 27.24
N VAL A 44 3.71 3.50 28.24
CA VAL A 44 4.03 2.55 29.32
C VAL A 44 2.86 2.36 30.28
N ARG A 45 2.16 3.45 30.62
CA ARG A 45 1.10 3.51 31.65
C ARG A 45 1.61 3.10 33.04
N LYS A 46 2.58 3.85 33.58
CA LYS A 46 3.19 3.58 34.90
C LYS A 46 2.18 3.59 36.05
N GLU A 47 1.09 4.33 35.89
CA GLU A 47 -0.05 4.36 36.81
C GLU A 47 -0.66 2.97 37.06
N ALA A 48 -0.57 2.05 36.10
CA ALA A 48 -1.08 0.68 36.22
C ALA A 48 -0.19 -0.22 37.09
N GLU A 49 0.98 0.24 37.56
CA GLU A 49 1.89 -0.55 38.39
C GLU A 49 1.25 -0.96 39.72
N LYS A 50 0.40 -0.10 40.30
CA LYS A 50 -0.32 -0.40 41.54
C LYS A 50 -1.41 -1.47 41.38
N ALA A 51 -1.84 -1.71 40.14
CA ALA A 51 -2.88 -2.67 39.79
C ALA A 51 -2.33 -4.06 39.44
N LEU A 52 -1.01 -4.23 39.44
CA LEU A 52 -0.37 -5.51 39.14
C LEU A 52 -0.69 -6.50 40.25
N GLY A 53 -1.15 -7.69 39.87
CA GLY A 53 -1.49 -8.73 40.85
C GLY A 53 -2.92 -8.66 41.41
N ASP A 54 -3.66 -7.56 41.18
CA ASP A 54 -5.03 -7.40 41.67
C ASP A 54 -6.04 -7.93 40.63
N PRO A 55 -6.79 -9.02 40.90
CA PRO A 55 -7.79 -9.56 39.98
C PRO A 55 -9.00 -8.65 39.79
N GLU A 56 -9.38 -7.89 40.82
CA GLU A 56 -10.60 -7.07 40.88
C GLU A 56 -10.40 -5.72 40.17
N GLN A 57 -9.15 -5.26 40.07
CA GLN A 57 -8.86 -4.01 39.38
C GLN A 57 -8.90 -4.20 37.86
N GLU A 58 -9.74 -3.42 37.17
CA GLU A 58 -9.81 -3.44 35.70
C GLU A 58 -8.47 -3.01 35.08
N VAL A 59 -8.03 -3.79 34.09
CA VAL A 59 -6.89 -3.43 33.25
C VAL A 59 -7.33 -2.24 32.39
N GLY A 60 -6.77 -1.07 32.66
CA GLY A 60 -7.12 0.18 31.99
C GLY A 60 -6.76 0.24 30.50
N ASN A 61 -6.62 1.46 29.97
CA ASN A 61 -6.29 1.68 28.54
C ASN A 61 -4.99 0.97 28.12
N ILE A 62 -4.88 0.60 26.83
CA ILE A 62 -3.69 -0.05 26.26
C ILE A 62 -2.40 0.67 26.66
N GLY A 63 -1.47 -0.13 27.16
CA GLY A 63 -0.11 0.28 27.47
C GLY A 63 0.75 -0.93 27.81
N VAL A 64 2.06 -0.71 27.98
CA VAL A 64 3.02 -1.79 28.27
C VAL A 64 2.62 -2.58 29.53
N LEU A 65 2.42 -1.90 30.67
CA LEU A 65 2.05 -2.57 31.92
C LEU A 65 0.64 -3.20 31.88
N PRO A 66 -0.41 -2.51 31.37
CA PRO A 66 -1.71 -3.14 31.15
C PRO A 66 -1.66 -4.42 30.32
N VAL A 67 -0.90 -4.44 29.21
CA VAL A 67 -0.74 -5.64 28.38
C VAL A 67 -0.02 -6.75 29.14
N PHE A 68 1.07 -6.41 29.84
CA PHE A 68 1.78 -7.38 30.69
C PHE A 68 0.85 -8.02 31.72
N GLU A 69 0.08 -7.21 32.45
CA GLU A 69 -0.86 -7.71 33.46
C GLU A 69 -1.96 -8.57 32.85
N LEU A 70 -2.53 -8.16 31.71
CA LEU A 70 -3.55 -8.93 31.00
C LEU A 70 -3.06 -10.32 30.63
N LEU A 71 -1.83 -10.42 30.12
CA LEU A 71 -1.22 -11.70 29.76
C LEU A 71 -0.83 -12.51 31.01
N ARG A 72 -0.32 -11.85 32.06
CA ARG A 72 0.00 -12.52 33.33
C ARG A 72 -1.23 -13.18 33.94
N ARG A 73 -2.40 -12.53 33.88
CA ARG A 73 -3.68 -13.05 34.39
C ARG A 73 -4.16 -14.31 33.67
N GLN A 74 -3.68 -14.59 32.45
CA GLN A 74 -4.02 -15.86 31.76
C GLN A 74 -3.39 -17.08 32.43
N ALA A 75 -2.42 -16.88 33.34
CA ALA A 75 -1.75 -17.94 34.09
C ALA A 75 -1.18 -19.07 33.21
N MET A 76 -0.72 -18.72 32.01
CA MET A 76 -0.02 -19.62 31.11
C MET A 76 1.46 -19.70 31.51
N ASP A 77 2.14 -20.81 31.18
CA ASP A 77 3.57 -21.03 31.47
C ASP A 77 4.54 -20.16 30.66
N TRP A 78 4.05 -19.15 29.95
CA TRP A 78 4.89 -18.28 29.15
C TRP A 78 5.77 -17.36 30.00
N ARG A 79 6.91 -16.99 29.44
CA ARG A 79 7.88 -16.10 30.10
C ARG A 79 7.71 -14.67 29.62
N LEU A 80 6.99 -13.86 30.39
CA LEU A 80 6.69 -12.48 30.04
C LEU A 80 7.82 -11.53 30.43
N GLY A 81 8.09 -10.54 29.58
CA GLY A 81 9.04 -9.47 29.85
C GLY A 81 8.47 -8.09 29.50
N VAL A 82 9.01 -7.10 30.18
CA VAL A 82 8.78 -5.68 29.91
C VAL A 82 10.12 -5.00 29.71
N LEU A 83 10.26 -4.24 28.63
CA LEU A 83 11.40 -3.36 28.43
C LEU A 83 10.93 -1.93 28.16
N CYS A 84 11.20 -1.07 29.13
CA CYS A 84 10.94 0.37 29.05
C CYS A 84 12.25 1.14 29.26
N GLY A 85 12.29 2.41 28.87
CA GLY A 85 13.52 3.22 28.98
C GLY A 85 13.94 3.53 30.43
N SER A 86 13.11 3.18 31.41
CA SER A 86 13.35 3.48 32.83
C SER A 86 13.32 2.26 33.75
N PHE A 87 12.79 1.13 33.30
CA PHE A 87 12.76 -0.11 34.08
C PHE A 87 12.55 -1.29 33.13
N LEU A 88 12.85 -2.47 33.63
CA LEU A 88 12.56 -3.73 32.97
C LEU A 88 11.92 -4.71 33.95
N ILE A 89 11.13 -5.65 33.44
CA ILE A 89 10.49 -6.73 34.20
C ILE A 89 10.76 -8.02 33.44
N PHE A 90 11.05 -9.11 34.14
CA PHE A 90 11.22 -10.44 33.56
C PHE A 90 10.98 -11.51 34.64
N PRO A 91 10.81 -12.78 34.25
CA PRO A 91 10.52 -13.85 35.20
C PRO A 91 11.69 -14.10 36.14
N ASP A 92 11.41 -14.54 37.37
CA ASP A 92 12.45 -14.85 38.35
C ASP A 92 13.40 -15.97 37.88
N SER A 93 12.95 -16.87 37.01
CA SER A 93 13.77 -17.91 36.39
C SER A 93 14.91 -17.35 35.53
N GLY A 94 14.72 -16.18 34.91
CA GLY A 94 15.74 -15.53 34.08
C GLY A 94 16.81 -14.78 34.87
N LYS A 95 16.75 -14.79 36.22
CA LYS A 95 17.65 -13.99 37.08
C LYS A 95 19.11 -14.42 36.97
N GLU A 96 19.38 -15.71 36.94
CA GLU A 96 20.74 -16.24 36.81
C GLU A 96 21.35 -15.85 35.46
N ALA A 97 20.62 -16.10 34.36
CA ALA A 97 21.02 -15.68 33.03
C ALA A 97 21.22 -14.15 32.90
N PHE A 98 20.41 -13.35 33.60
CA PHE A 98 20.61 -11.89 33.63
C PHE A 98 21.95 -11.54 34.28
N LEU A 99 22.28 -12.16 35.42
CA LEU A 99 23.52 -11.90 36.15
C LEU A 99 24.74 -12.33 35.35
N GLU A 100 24.68 -13.47 34.65
CA GLU A 100 25.75 -13.93 33.77
C GLU A 100 26.01 -12.95 32.62
N GLU A 101 24.95 -12.48 31.95
CA GLU A 101 25.10 -11.50 30.86
C GLU A 101 25.52 -10.12 31.38
N ALA A 102 25.04 -9.70 32.55
CA ALA A 102 25.49 -8.48 33.20
C ALA A 102 26.98 -8.56 33.55
N ALA A 103 27.45 -9.67 34.12
CA ALA A 103 28.85 -9.89 34.43
C ALA A 103 29.75 -9.89 33.19
N ARG A 104 29.24 -10.37 32.04
CA ARG A 104 29.98 -10.36 30.77
C ARG A 104 30.06 -8.97 30.13
N GLN A 105 28.98 -8.20 30.17
CA GLN A 105 28.85 -6.95 29.41
C GLN A 105 29.19 -5.70 30.25
N ALA A 106 28.92 -5.72 31.55
CA ALA A 106 29.15 -4.61 32.48
C ALA A 106 29.34 -5.16 33.92
N PRO A 107 30.54 -5.66 34.27
CA PRO A 107 30.84 -6.23 35.59
C PRO A 107 30.54 -5.30 36.77
N GLU A 108 30.59 -3.98 36.54
CA GLU A 108 30.31 -2.93 37.53
C GLU A 108 28.81 -2.67 37.75
N LEU A 109 27.93 -3.25 36.92
CA LEU A 109 26.50 -3.03 36.97
C LEU A 109 25.91 -3.65 38.25
N LYS A 110 25.37 -2.79 39.12
CA LYS A 110 24.65 -3.21 40.33
C LYS A 110 23.15 -2.90 40.19
N PRO A 111 22.36 -3.78 39.58
CA PRO A 111 20.94 -3.57 39.42
C PRO A 111 20.20 -3.60 40.75
N GLU A 112 19.24 -2.69 40.93
CA GLU A 112 18.32 -2.69 42.06
C GLU A 112 17.15 -3.65 41.75
N TRP A 113 17.10 -4.78 42.44
CA TRP A 113 16.10 -5.83 42.24
C TRP A 113 14.88 -5.59 43.14
N LYS A 114 13.70 -5.51 42.54
CA LYS A 114 12.42 -5.39 43.26
C LYS A 114 11.48 -6.51 42.82
N PRO A 115 11.30 -7.57 43.63
CA PRO A 115 10.30 -8.58 43.36
C PRO A 115 8.92 -7.94 43.21
N LEU A 116 8.16 -8.34 42.20
CA LEU A 116 6.78 -7.89 42.05
C LEU A 116 5.88 -8.71 42.95
N THR A 117 5.09 -8.03 43.76
CA THR A 117 4.11 -8.62 44.67
C THR A 117 2.72 -8.07 44.38
N ASP A 118 1.68 -8.86 44.67
CA ASP A 118 0.32 -8.34 44.71
C ASP A 118 0.10 -7.43 45.95
N ALA A 119 -1.12 -6.88 46.08
CA ALA A 119 -1.51 -6.04 47.20
C ALA A 119 -1.44 -6.75 48.57
N GLY A 120 -1.49 -8.09 48.58
CA GLY A 120 -1.34 -8.93 49.77
C GLY A 120 0.11 -9.33 50.07
N GLY A 121 1.08 -8.87 49.27
CA GLY A 121 2.50 -9.19 49.44
C GLY A 121 2.92 -10.54 48.86
N LYS A 122 2.05 -11.25 48.14
CA LYS A 122 2.39 -12.52 47.49
C LYS A 122 3.24 -12.25 46.25
N ALA A 123 4.36 -12.95 46.13
CA ALA A 123 5.24 -12.84 44.97
C ALA A 123 4.53 -13.30 43.68
N LEU A 124 4.68 -12.50 42.61
CA LEU A 124 4.08 -12.77 41.30
C LEU A 124 4.97 -13.62 40.39
N GLY A 125 6.19 -13.96 40.81
CA GLY A 125 7.16 -14.73 40.01
C GLY A 125 7.95 -13.89 39.00
N TYR A 126 7.96 -12.57 39.18
CA TYR A 126 8.64 -11.63 38.30
C TYR A 126 9.44 -10.62 39.13
N THR A 127 10.58 -10.20 38.60
CA THR A 127 11.39 -9.15 39.21
C THR A 127 11.47 -7.92 38.31
N LYS A 128 11.28 -6.75 38.91
CA LYS A 128 11.51 -5.44 38.31
C LYS A 128 12.92 -4.96 38.62
N ILE A 129 13.62 -4.46 37.61
CA ILE A 129 14.89 -3.74 37.77
C ILE A 129 14.70 -2.29 37.34
N GLN A 130 15.10 -1.37 38.21
CA GLN A 130 15.13 0.05 37.89
C GLN A 130 16.39 0.36 37.07
N ILE A 131 16.21 1.00 35.91
CA ILE A 131 17.34 1.36 35.03
C ILE A 131 17.93 2.67 35.53
N HIS A 132 19.20 2.62 35.94
CA HIS A 132 20.01 3.78 36.28
C HIS A 132 21.20 3.86 35.33
N GLY A 133 21.47 5.05 34.77
CA GLY A 133 22.60 5.26 33.87
C GLY A 133 22.37 4.71 32.46
N ASN A 134 23.28 3.87 31.95
CA ASN A 134 23.33 3.46 30.56
C ASN A 134 22.24 2.43 30.19
N SER A 135 21.10 2.91 29.67
CA SER A 135 19.97 2.09 29.23
C SER A 135 20.28 1.10 28.10
N HIS A 136 21.37 1.34 27.36
CA HIS A 136 21.80 0.46 26.27
C HIS A 136 22.23 -0.92 26.79
N VAL A 137 22.97 -0.96 27.89
CA VAL A 137 23.47 -2.22 28.50
C VAL A 137 22.29 -3.11 28.91
N TYR A 138 21.31 -2.53 29.62
CA TYR A 138 20.09 -3.25 30.00
C TYR A 138 19.29 -3.74 28.80
N THR A 139 19.24 -2.95 27.72
CA THR A 139 18.57 -3.35 26.46
C THR A 139 19.30 -4.54 25.83
N GLN A 140 20.63 -4.55 25.81
CA GLN A 140 21.42 -5.66 25.27
C GLN A 140 21.25 -6.94 26.09
N ILE A 141 21.30 -6.85 27.42
CA ILE A 141 21.06 -8.00 28.32
C ILE A 141 19.64 -8.56 28.09
N MET A 142 18.62 -7.70 28.08
CA MET A 142 17.24 -8.13 27.79
C MET A 142 17.12 -8.77 26.40
N THR A 143 17.85 -8.27 25.41
CA THR A 143 17.90 -8.87 24.06
C THR A 143 18.46 -10.28 24.12
N ARG A 144 19.51 -10.51 24.91
CA ARG A 144 20.09 -11.86 25.10
C ARG A 144 19.14 -12.81 25.83
N LEU A 145 18.50 -12.35 26.91
CA LEU A 145 17.46 -13.13 27.60
C LEU A 145 16.31 -13.51 26.66
N PHE A 146 15.90 -12.56 25.81
CA PHE A 146 14.88 -12.81 24.80
C PHE A 146 15.37 -13.82 23.76
N GLU A 147 16.58 -13.71 23.23
CA GLU A 147 17.15 -14.70 22.30
C GLU A 147 17.24 -16.10 22.90
N MET A 148 17.69 -16.21 24.15
CA MET A 148 17.81 -17.47 24.90
C MET A 148 16.46 -18.11 25.22
N GLY A 149 15.38 -17.31 25.29
CA GLY A 149 14.04 -17.78 25.64
C GLY A 149 13.73 -17.72 27.13
N GLU A 150 14.61 -17.09 27.92
CA GLU A 150 14.29 -16.68 29.29
C GLU A 150 13.16 -15.65 29.33
N VAL A 151 12.98 -14.92 28.23
CA VAL A 151 11.80 -14.12 27.93
C VAL A 151 11.26 -14.54 26.57
N GLN A 152 10.00 -14.92 26.49
CA GLN A 152 9.34 -15.36 25.25
C GLN A 152 8.42 -14.29 24.66
N ILE A 153 7.76 -13.50 25.52
CA ILE A 153 6.87 -12.40 25.10
C ILE A 153 7.38 -11.11 25.72
N LEU A 154 7.91 -10.22 24.88
CA LEU A 154 8.42 -8.93 25.32
C LEU A 154 7.43 -7.82 24.96
N THR A 155 7.00 -7.08 25.98
CA THR A 155 6.16 -5.89 25.81
C THR A 155 7.02 -4.63 25.98
N GLY A 156 6.81 -3.62 25.13
CA GLY A 156 7.53 -2.37 25.26
C GLY A 156 6.97 -1.25 24.39
N THR A 157 7.58 -0.07 24.50
CA THR A 157 7.12 1.08 23.73
C THR A 157 7.69 1.07 22.32
N LYS A 158 6.89 1.61 21.40
CA LYS A 158 7.27 1.87 20.01
C LYS A 158 8.39 2.90 19.84
N ALA A 159 8.82 3.60 20.88
CA ALA A 159 10.00 4.48 20.81
C ALA A 159 11.29 3.71 21.11
N LEU A 160 11.26 2.82 22.10
CA LEU A 160 12.46 2.10 22.56
C LEU A 160 12.73 0.83 21.75
N LEU A 161 11.75 -0.06 21.66
CA LEU A 161 11.84 -1.28 20.86
C LEU A 161 11.50 -1.02 19.39
N GLY A 162 10.92 0.16 19.18
CA GLY A 162 10.71 0.90 17.95
C GLY A 162 11.91 1.09 17.04
N GLU A 163 12.86 1.80 17.63
CA GLU A 163 13.92 2.55 16.97
C GLU A 163 15.24 2.02 17.55
N GLY A 164 16.14 1.54 16.69
CA GLY A 164 17.43 0.98 17.11
C GLY A 164 17.50 -0.47 17.64
N TRP A 165 16.42 -1.10 18.13
CA TRP A 165 16.50 -2.46 18.71
C TRP A 165 16.66 -3.61 17.68
N ASP A 166 17.76 -4.36 17.72
CA ASP A 166 18.01 -5.46 16.79
C ASP A 166 17.81 -6.83 17.44
N SER A 167 16.78 -7.56 17.01
CA SER A 167 16.54 -8.94 17.45
C SER A 167 15.98 -9.76 16.28
N PRO A 168 16.85 -10.43 15.50
CA PRO A 168 16.42 -11.25 14.37
C PRO A 168 15.61 -12.49 14.78
N CYS A 169 15.61 -12.87 16.06
CA CYS A 169 14.89 -14.05 16.54
C CYS A 169 13.36 -13.84 16.64
N ILE A 170 12.87 -12.60 16.50
CA ILE A 170 11.42 -12.30 16.56
C ILE A 170 10.66 -13.12 15.52
N ASN A 171 9.69 -13.89 15.97
CA ASN A 171 8.82 -14.74 15.14
C ASN A 171 7.33 -14.40 15.28
N ALA A 172 6.97 -13.47 16.17
CA ALA A 172 5.65 -12.85 16.20
C ALA A 172 5.74 -11.37 16.60
N LEU A 173 4.98 -10.50 15.95
CA LEU A 173 4.94 -9.07 16.24
C LEU A 173 3.50 -8.59 16.30
N ILE A 174 3.09 -8.00 17.42
CA ILE A 174 1.79 -7.34 17.57
C ILE A 174 1.99 -5.82 17.67
N LEU A 175 1.35 -5.08 16.76
CA LEU A 175 1.37 -3.62 16.74
C LEU A 175 0.09 -3.07 17.37
N ALA A 176 0.12 -2.80 18.67
CA ALA A 176 -1.03 -2.34 19.47
C ALA A 176 -1.17 -0.78 19.52
N SER A 177 -0.52 -0.06 18.60
CA SER A 177 -0.48 1.42 18.55
C SER A 177 -1.74 2.02 17.91
N PHE A 178 -2.20 3.17 18.43
CA PHE A 178 -3.29 3.98 17.86
C PHE A 178 -2.79 4.97 16.79
N VAL A 179 -1.49 5.30 16.78
CA VAL A 179 -0.95 6.40 15.95
C VAL A 179 -0.23 5.86 14.72
N GLY A 180 -0.95 5.92 13.60
CA GLY A 180 -0.54 5.48 12.27
C GLY A 180 0.51 6.38 11.61
N SER A 181 1.78 6.18 11.93
CA SER A 181 2.89 6.57 11.04
C SER A 181 3.26 5.39 10.13
N TYR A 182 3.07 5.58 8.81
CA TYR A 182 3.42 4.62 7.75
C TYR A 182 4.92 4.26 7.78
N VAL A 183 5.78 5.24 8.08
CA VAL A 183 7.24 5.08 8.10
C VAL A 183 7.69 4.24 9.30
N LEU A 184 7.15 4.49 10.49
CA LEU A 184 7.55 3.72 11.69
C LEU A 184 7.11 2.26 11.61
N GLY A 185 5.92 1.98 11.05
CA GLY A 185 5.43 0.60 10.89
C GLY A 185 6.31 -0.28 10.00
N ASN A 186 6.87 0.28 8.92
CA ASN A 186 7.80 -0.45 8.06
C ASN A 186 9.15 -0.71 8.74
N GLN A 187 9.63 0.22 9.58
CA GLN A 187 10.83 -0.01 10.38
C GLN A 187 10.60 -1.11 11.43
N MET A 188 9.44 -1.13 12.10
CA MET A 188 9.08 -2.21 13.03
C MET A 188 9.04 -3.58 12.36
N ARG A 189 8.37 -3.66 11.20
CA ARG A 189 8.33 -4.89 10.40
C ARG A 189 9.73 -5.32 9.97
N GLY A 190 10.56 -4.38 9.52
CA GLY A 190 11.91 -4.65 9.06
C GLY A 190 12.82 -5.28 10.11
N ARG A 191 12.42 -5.28 11.40
CA ARG A 191 13.08 -6.03 12.48
C ARG A 191 12.64 -7.49 12.51
N ALA A 192 11.34 -7.74 12.44
CA ALA A 192 10.79 -9.08 12.45
C ALA A 192 11.20 -9.90 11.20
N VAL A 193 11.30 -9.25 10.03
CA VAL A 193 11.61 -9.93 8.75
C VAL A 193 13.12 -10.20 8.56
N ARG A 194 13.97 -9.85 9.53
CA ARG A 194 15.42 -10.12 9.43
C ARG A 194 15.69 -11.61 9.39
N ILE A 195 16.70 -11.98 8.60
CA ILE A 195 17.22 -13.34 8.53
C ILE A 195 17.84 -13.66 9.90
N ASN A 196 17.42 -14.78 10.48
CA ASN A 196 18.07 -15.32 11.65
C ASN A 196 19.08 -16.39 11.21
N GLU A 197 20.37 -16.13 11.39
CA GLU A 197 21.44 -17.07 11.00
C GLU A 197 21.28 -18.43 11.69
N LYS A 198 20.78 -18.45 12.93
CA LYS A 198 20.55 -19.70 13.69
C LYS A 198 19.30 -20.45 13.21
N LYS A 199 18.33 -19.77 12.58
CA LYS A 199 17.07 -20.33 12.09
C LYS A 199 16.70 -19.68 10.74
N PRO A 200 17.31 -20.12 9.62
CA PRO A 200 17.12 -19.49 8.32
C PRO A 200 15.69 -19.63 7.78
N ASP A 201 14.96 -20.68 8.19
CA ASP A 201 13.57 -20.93 7.80
C ASP A 201 12.54 -20.26 8.74
N LYS A 202 12.98 -19.36 9.62
CA LYS A 202 12.10 -18.63 10.54
C LYS A 202 11.07 -17.80 9.75
N VAL A 203 9.80 -18.06 10.03
CA VAL A 203 8.69 -17.22 9.60
C VAL A 203 8.22 -16.37 10.77
N SER A 204 8.06 -15.06 10.50
CA SER A 204 7.58 -14.11 11.49
C SER A 204 6.17 -13.63 11.15
N ASN A 205 5.23 -13.87 12.06
CA ASN A 205 3.86 -13.38 11.92
C ASN A 205 3.77 -11.92 12.39
N ILE A 206 3.09 -11.08 11.62
CA ILE A 206 2.91 -9.66 11.95
C ILE A 206 1.42 -9.38 12.02
N TRP A 207 0.96 -9.13 13.24
CA TRP A 207 -0.45 -8.94 13.55
C TRP A 207 -0.83 -7.47 13.51
N HIS A 208 -1.85 -7.16 12.72
CA HIS A 208 -2.46 -5.84 12.62
C HIS A 208 -3.87 -5.90 13.20
N LEU A 209 -4.10 -5.19 14.30
CA LEU A 209 -5.40 -5.14 14.95
C LEU A 209 -6.30 -4.11 14.24
N VAL A 210 -7.48 -4.54 13.81
CA VAL A 210 -8.47 -3.68 13.17
C VAL A 210 -9.77 -3.74 13.97
N CYS A 211 -10.25 -2.59 14.43
CA CYS A 211 -11.58 -2.49 15.03
C CYS A 211 -12.63 -2.24 13.95
N LEU A 212 -13.83 -2.81 14.11
CA LEU A 212 -14.99 -2.45 13.31
C LEU A 212 -15.79 -1.35 13.99
N LEU A 213 -16.53 -0.57 13.20
CA LEU A 213 -17.37 0.50 13.74
C LEU A 213 -18.61 -0.06 14.41
N ARG A 214 -19.12 0.64 15.42
CA ARG A 214 -20.36 0.24 16.12
C ARG A 214 -21.58 0.44 15.19
N PRO A 215 -22.69 -0.30 15.39
CA PRO A 215 -23.89 -0.16 14.56
C PRO A 215 -24.41 1.29 14.42
N GLU A 216 -24.33 2.09 15.48
CA GLU A 216 -24.70 3.50 15.49
C GLU A 216 -23.83 4.34 14.52
N GLU A 217 -22.52 4.13 14.56
CA GLU A 217 -21.55 4.82 13.69
C GLU A 217 -21.66 4.34 12.23
N GLN A 218 -21.94 3.04 12.04
CA GLN A 218 -22.24 2.50 10.72
C GLN A 218 -23.50 3.17 10.13
N GLN A 219 -24.53 3.39 10.95
CA GLN A 219 -25.76 4.06 10.52
C GLN A 219 -25.50 5.52 10.13
N GLU A 220 -24.64 6.23 10.86
CA GLU A 220 -24.20 7.59 10.51
C GLU A 220 -23.45 7.61 9.16
N LYS A 221 -22.51 6.68 8.95
CA LYS A 221 -21.80 6.55 7.67
C LYS A 221 -22.71 6.17 6.51
N ARG A 222 -23.72 5.32 6.74
CA ARG A 222 -24.76 4.99 5.76
C ARG A 222 -25.54 6.24 5.36
N ARG A 223 -25.89 7.11 6.30
CA ARG A 223 -26.56 8.40 6.03
C ARG A 223 -25.68 9.35 5.22
N LEU A 224 -24.36 9.31 5.41
CA LEU A 224 -23.39 10.09 4.62
C LEU A 224 -23.08 9.50 3.24
N GLY A 225 -23.70 8.39 2.85
CA GLY A 225 -23.50 7.76 1.54
C GLY A 225 -22.11 7.13 1.33
N ILE A 226 -21.39 6.83 2.42
CA ILE A 226 -20.07 6.20 2.36
C ILE A 226 -20.24 4.72 2.00
N SER A 227 -19.49 4.26 0.99
CA SER A 227 -19.35 2.83 0.67
C SER A 227 -18.60 2.10 1.79
N ASP A 228 -19.10 0.94 2.21
CA ASP A 228 -18.57 0.10 3.31
C ASP A 228 -18.57 0.80 4.69
N PRO A 229 -19.76 1.05 5.27
CA PRO A 229 -19.94 1.76 6.54
C PRO A 229 -19.38 1.01 7.75
N GLU A 230 -19.17 -0.31 7.65
CA GLU A 230 -18.61 -1.16 8.71
C GLU A 230 -17.12 -0.84 8.96
N LEU A 231 -16.42 -0.31 7.95
CA LEU A 231 -14.97 -0.15 7.97
C LEU A 231 -14.53 1.07 8.80
N SER A 232 -13.64 0.83 9.74
CA SER A 232 -13.00 1.88 10.54
C SER A 232 -11.79 2.50 9.84
N GLN A 233 -11.27 3.59 10.41
CA GLN A 233 -10.03 4.22 9.97
C GLN A 233 -8.81 3.26 10.05
N ASP A 234 -8.85 2.30 10.97
CA ASP A 234 -7.79 1.29 11.13
C ASP A 234 -7.73 0.38 9.88
N PHE A 235 -8.89 0.00 9.32
CA PHE A 235 -8.96 -0.80 8.11
C PHE A 235 -8.44 -0.05 6.88
N TYR A 236 -8.82 1.21 6.69
CA TYR A 236 -8.29 2.03 5.59
C TYR A 236 -6.78 2.22 5.69
N THR A 237 -6.27 2.37 6.92
CA THR A 237 -4.84 2.45 7.19
C THR A 237 -4.14 1.13 6.85
N LEU A 238 -4.74 -0.02 7.19
CA LEU A 238 -4.24 -1.35 6.83
C LEU A 238 -4.19 -1.53 5.31
N LYS A 239 -5.28 -1.22 4.60
CA LYS A 239 -5.36 -1.33 3.13
C LYS A 239 -4.24 -0.54 2.46
N ARG A 240 -4.08 0.73 2.82
CA ARG A 240 -3.00 1.60 2.31
C ARG A 240 -1.60 1.07 2.64
N ARG A 241 -1.40 0.43 3.81
CA ARG A 241 -0.12 -0.20 4.16
C ARG A 241 0.18 -1.39 3.25
N MET A 242 -0.81 -2.23 2.97
CA MET A 242 -0.62 -3.42 2.14
C MET A 242 -0.32 -3.09 0.67
N ASP A 243 -0.79 -1.95 0.16
CA ASP A 243 -0.49 -1.51 -1.22
C ASP A 243 1.01 -1.28 -1.47
N GLY A 244 1.76 -0.89 -0.43
CA GLY A 244 3.21 -0.66 -0.49
C GLY A 244 4.07 -1.88 -0.13
N ILE A 245 3.47 -3.04 0.14
CA ILE A 245 4.19 -4.24 0.62
C ILE A 245 4.01 -5.34 -0.42
N LEU A 246 5.10 -5.93 -0.91
CA LEU A 246 5.07 -7.18 -1.67
C LEU A 246 4.94 -8.37 -0.71
N GLY A 247 4.21 -9.40 -1.13
CA GLY A 247 3.93 -10.55 -0.30
C GLY A 247 3.23 -11.64 -1.10
N LEU A 248 3.32 -12.86 -0.59
CA LEU A 248 2.59 -13.99 -1.15
C LEU A 248 1.09 -13.75 -1.07
N ARG A 249 0.39 -14.16 -2.12
CA ARG A 249 -1.01 -14.54 -2.02
C ARG A 249 -1.13 -15.79 -1.15
N TYR A 250 -2.22 -15.95 -0.39
CA TYR A 250 -2.40 -17.11 0.49
C TYR A 250 -2.38 -18.49 -0.20
N ASP A 251 -2.66 -18.54 -1.50
CA ASP A 251 -2.53 -19.76 -2.30
C ASP A 251 -1.07 -20.08 -2.72
N GLY A 252 -0.11 -19.20 -2.40
CA GLY A 252 1.30 -19.33 -2.78
C GLY A 252 1.60 -19.13 -4.26
N SER A 253 0.59 -18.78 -5.08
CA SER A 253 0.69 -18.77 -6.55
C SER A 253 1.48 -17.58 -7.11
N ALA A 254 1.51 -16.47 -6.39
CA ALA A 254 2.11 -15.23 -6.85
C ALA A 254 2.55 -14.33 -5.69
N ILE A 255 3.57 -13.52 -5.96
CA ILE A 255 3.98 -12.40 -5.11
C ILE A 255 3.33 -11.13 -5.68
N GLU A 256 2.44 -10.51 -4.93
CA GLU A 256 1.75 -9.29 -5.34
C GLU A 256 1.58 -8.30 -4.17
N ASN A 257 1.23 -7.05 -4.49
CA ASN A 257 0.95 -6.01 -3.51
C ASN A 257 -0.55 -5.83 -3.28
N GLY A 258 -0.89 -5.12 -2.21
CA GLY A 258 -2.26 -4.75 -1.88
C GLY A 258 -2.97 -5.78 -1.01
N ILE A 259 -4.06 -5.33 -0.36
CA ILE A 259 -4.86 -6.16 0.54
C ILE A 259 -5.56 -7.32 -0.19
N GLY A 260 -5.78 -7.20 -1.51
CA GLY A 260 -6.49 -8.20 -2.31
C GLY A 260 -5.82 -9.56 -2.38
N ARG A 261 -4.52 -9.67 -2.05
CA ARG A 261 -3.83 -10.96 -1.93
C ARG A 261 -4.28 -11.78 -0.72
N LEU A 262 -4.85 -11.10 0.28
CA LEU A 262 -5.40 -11.67 1.51
C LEU A 262 -6.90 -11.92 1.31
N HIS A 263 -7.25 -12.89 0.45
CA HIS A 263 -8.64 -13.11 0.01
C HIS A 263 -9.64 -13.39 1.15
N ILE A 264 -9.14 -13.90 2.28
CA ILE A 264 -9.91 -14.12 3.51
C ILE A 264 -10.49 -12.81 4.05
N ILE A 265 -9.77 -11.70 3.89
CA ILE A 265 -10.23 -10.37 4.33
C ILE A 265 -11.13 -9.79 3.25
N SER A 266 -12.35 -10.31 3.16
CA SER A 266 -13.38 -9.87 2.23
C SER A 266 -14.73 -9.67 2.92
N GLY A 267 -15.53 -8.75 2.38
CA GLY A 267 -16.87 -8.49 2.90
C GLY A 267 -17.80 -9.70 2.68
N PRO A 268 -18.88 -9.84 3.47
CA PRO A 268 -19.44 -8.83 4.40
C PRO A 268 -18.78 -8.80 5.79
N TYR A 269 -18.56 -7.63 6.40
CA TYR A 269 -17.90 -7.52 7.72
C TYR A 269 -18.86 -7.62 8.91
N GLU A 270 -19.72 -8.64 8.91
CA GLU A 270 -20.61 -8.95 10.02
C GLU A 270 -19.85 -9.63 11.17
N PRO A 271 -20.27 -9.48 12.44
CA PRO A 271 -19.55 -10.05 13.59
C PRO A 271 -19.25 -11.55 13.47
N SER A 272 -20.19 -12.35 12.97
CA SER A 272 -20.03 -13.79 12.76
C SER A 272 -19.05 -14.12 11.63
N HIS A 273 -19.01 -13.29 10.58
CA HIS A 273 -18.04 -13.46 9.50
C HIS A 273 -16.63 -13.03 9.95
N VAL A 274 -16.53 -11.98 10.75
CA VAL A 274 -15.25 -11.50 11.28
C VAL A 274 -14.65 -12.53 12.24
N GLN A 275 -15.48 -13.19 13.05
CA GLN A 275 -15.02 -14.33 13.86
C GLN A 275 -14.46 -15.48 13.01
N ARG A 276 -15.09 -15.79 11.87
CA ARG A 276 -14.56 -16.79 10.92
C ARG A 276 -13.24 -16.33 10.29
N ILE A 277 -13.13 -15.06 9.91
CA ILE A 277 -11.88 -14.48 9.41
C ILE A 277 -10.78 -14.62 10.47
N ASP A 278 -11.05 -14.27 11.73
CA ASP A 278 -10.07 -14.40 12.81
C ASP A 278 -9.65 -15.86 13.02
N GLN A 279 -10.59 -16.81 13.01
CA GLN A 279 -10.28 -18.25 13.12
C GLN A 279 -9.41 -18.74 11.97
N GLU A 280 -9.72 -18.36 10.73
CA GLU A 280 -8.93 -18.76 9.57
C GLU A 280 -7.52 -18.14 9.60
N MET A 281 -7.40 -16.89 10.06
CA MET A 281 -6.12 -16.21 10.26
C MET A 281 -5.27 -16.89 11.34
N GLU A 282 -5.88 -17.34 12.43
CA GLU A 282 -5.24 -18.13 13.48
C GLU A 282 -4.71 -19.46 12.93
N GLU A 283 -5.52 -20.22 12.20
CA GLU A 283 -5.07 -21.48 11.60
C GLU A 283 -3.92 -21.28 10.62
N LEU A 284 -3.97 -20.23 9.79
CA LEU A 284 -2.89 -19.89 8.87
C LEU A 284 -1.62 -19.47 9.60
N SER A 285 -1.73 -18.76 10.72
CA SER A 285 -0.57 -18.30 11.49
C SER A 285 0.25 -19.47 12.07
N ALA A 286 -0.41 -20.60 12.35
CA ALA A 286 0.25 -21.83 12.81
C ALA A 286 1.01 -22.56 11.68
N ARG A 287 0.61 -22.38 10.42
CA ARG A 287 1.15 -23.08 9.23
C ARG A 287 2.45 -22.46 8.69
N ARG A 288 3.40 -22.16 9.58
CA ARG A 288 4.66 -21.46 9.24
C ARG A 288 5.53 -22.20 8.22
N GLU A 289 5.65 -23.52 8.35
CA GLU A 289 6.45 -24.33 7.42
C GLU A 289 5.93 -24.28 5.99
N ILE A 290 4.60 -24.25 5.83
CA ILE A 290 3.94 -24.13 4.53
C ILE A 290 4.26 -22.76 3.93
N VAL A 291 4.17 -21.68 4.73
CA VAL A 291 4.51 -20.33 4.28
C VAL A 291 5.98 -20.22 3.89
N ALA A 292 6.90 -20.81 4.66
CA ALA A 292 8.33 -20.86 4.32
C ALA A 292 8.56 -21.56 2.98
N ARG A 293 7.89 -22.69 2.74
CA ARG A 293 7.97 -23.44 1.48
C ARG A 293 7.39 -22.64 0.30
N GLN A 294 6.21 -22.05 0.46
CA GLN A 294 5.57 -21.20 -0.55
C GLN A 294 6.46 -20.02 -0.92
N TRP A 295 7.15 -19.40 0.04
CA TRP A 295 8.13 -18.34 -0.26
C TRP A 295 9.30 -18.87 -1.10
N LYS A 296 9.87 -20.03 -0.74
CA LYS A 296 10.97 -20.65 -1.51
C LYS A 296 10.53 -21.00 -2.94
N GLU A 297 9.34 -21.59 -3.09
CA GLU A 297 8.76 -21.96 -4.39
C GLU A 297 8.44 -20.73 -5.23
N ALA A 298 7.76 -19.73 -4.66
CA ALA A 298 7.41 -18.50 -5.37
C ALA A 298 8.64 -17.69 -5.76
N LEU A 299 9.71 -17.66 -4.93
CA LEU A 299 10.99 -17.03 -5.28
C LEU A 299 11.75 -17.84 -6.33
N TRP A 300 11.68 -19.16 -6.31
CA TRP A 300 12.27 -20.00 -7.35
C TRP A 300 11.55 -19.80 -8.69
N LEU A 301 10.21 -19.76 -8.66
CA LEU A 301 9.40 -19.33 -9.78
C LEU A 301 9.81 -17.92 -10.17
N TYR A 302 9.91 -16.95 -9.27
CA TYR A 302 10.30 -15.58 -9.64
C TYR A 302 11.73 -15.48 -10.20
N LYS A 303 12.69 -16.31 -9.78
CA LYS A 303 14.05 -16.36 -10.35
C LYS A 303 14.08 -17.05 -11.71
N LYS A 304 13.35 -18.15 -11.87
CA LYS A 304 13.20 -18.86 -13.14
C LYS A 304 12.39 -18.03 -14.13
N THR A 305 11.36 -17.36 -13.63
CA THR A 305 10.59 -16.35 -14.32
C THR A 305 11.50 -15.16 -14.57
N GLU A 306 12.36 -14.61 -13.72
CA GLU A 306 13.39 -13.59 -14.09
C GLU A 306 14.28 -14.03 -15.27
N THR A 307 14.64 -15.31 -15.32
CA THR A 307 15.41 -15.92 -16.41
C THR A 307 14.55 -16.12 -17.68
N MET A 308 13.23 -16.27 -17.54
CA MET A 308 12.23 -16.30 -18.61
C MET A 308 11.53 -14.94 -18.85
N ASP A 309 11.71 -13.94 -18.00
CA ASP A 309 11.05 -12.63 -17.86
C ASP A 309 11.91 -11.57 -18.51
N GLN A 310 13.21 -11.87 -18.72
CA GLN A 310 13.91 -11.35 -19.88
C GLN A 310 13.14 -11.61 -21.20
N ARG A 311 12.19 -12.55 -21.24
CA ARG A 311 11.22 -12.74 -22.35
C ARG A 311 9.74 -12.51 -21.97
N ALA A 312 9.38 -12.53 -20.69
CA ALA A 312 8.00 -12.57 -20.18
C ALA A 312 7.64 -11.53 -19.10
N ALA A 313 8.47 -10.50 -18.85
CA ALA A 313 8.18 -9.34 -17.95
C ALA A 313 7.06 -8.42 -18.48
N GLU A 314 5.98 -9.03 -18.97
CA GLU A 314 4.70 -8.47 -19.35
C GLU A 314 3.60 -9.27 -18.66
N LYS A 315 3.50 -9.20 -17.33
CA LYS A 315 2.22 -9.42 -16.64
C LYS A 315 2.30 -8.95 -15.20
N LYS A 316 1.58 -7.86 -14.93
CA LYS A 316 1.33 -7.23 -13.62
C LYS A 316 2.49 -6.41 -13.04
N SER A 317 2.56 -5.14 -13.43
CA SER A 317 2.33 -4.06 -12.47
C SER A 317 1.93 -2.76 -13.18
N ILE A 318 1.07 -2.02 -12.48
CA ILE A 318 0.52 -0.70 -12.81
C ILE A 318 -0.61 -0.72 -13.84
N SER A 319 -1.82 -0.81 -13.29
CA SER A 319 -3.09 -0.42 -13.91
C SER A 319 -3.04 1.05 -14.37
N GLY A 320 -2.47 1.28 -15.55
CA GLY A 320 -2.72 2.46 -16.37
C GLY A 320 -3.61 2.09 -17.54
N SER A 321 -4.79 1.51 -17.28
CA SER A 321 -5.76 1.20 -18.35
C SER A 321 -6.37 2.48 -18.90
N VAL A 322 -5.69 3.13 -19.84
CA VAL A 322 -6.35 4.08 -20.72
C VAL A 322 -7.03 3.26 -21.82
N HIS A 323 -8.35 3.14 -21.73
CA HIS A 323 -9.13 2.51 -22.79
C HIS A 323 -9.19 3.47 -23.98
N PHE A 324 -8.65 3.03 -25.12
CA PHE A 324 -8.80 3.73 -26.38
C PHE A 324 -10.07 3.23 -27.06
N TYR A 325 -10.96 4.15 -27.46
CA TYR A 325 -11.99 3.81 -28.43
C TYR A 325 -11.32 3.78 -29.80
N ASN A 326 -11.20 2.59 -30.37
CA ASN A 326 -10.53 2.40 -31.65
C ASN A 326 -11.40 3.03 -32.75
N ALA A 327 -11.03 4.22 -33.22
CA ALA A 327 -11.65 4.84 -34.39
C ALA A 327 -11.55 3.91 -35.62
N LEU A 328 -10.54 3.04 -35.65
CA LEU A 328 -10.41 1.97 -36.64
C LEU A 328 -11.52 0.91 -36.49
N GLY A 329 -11.93 0.58 -35.27
CA GLY A 329 -13.07 -0.29 -34.99
C GLY A 329 -14.40 0.35 -35.38
N ALA A 330 -14.61 1.64 -35.08
CA ALA A 330 -15.78 2.38 -35.56
C ALA A 330 -15.82 2.47 -37.09
N GLN A 331 -14.67 2.64 -37.74
CA GLN A 331 -14.56 2.67 -39.20
C GLN A 331 -14.82 1.29 -39.82
N ILE A 332 -14.28 0.23 -39.22
CA ILE A 332 -14.58 -1.16 -39.63
C ILE A 332 -16.07 -1.44 -39.49
N ILE A 333 -16.72 -0.97 -38.42
CA ILE A 333 -18.17 -1.09 -38.23
C ILE A 333 -18.92 -0.30 -39.29
N LEU A 334 -18.53 0.95 -39.61
CA LEU A 334 -19.17 1.74 -40.66
C LEU A 334 -19.02 1.08 -42.04
N VAL A 335 -17.85 0.51 -42.34
CA VAL A 335 -17.59 -0.24 -43.59
C VAL A 335 -18.39 -1.55 -43.61
N LEU A 336 -18.44 -2.30 -42.51
CA LEU A 336 -19.27 -3.51 -42.39
C LEU A 336 -20.77 -3.20 -42.51
N MET A 337 -21.23 -2.09 -41.92
CA MET A 337 -22.61 -1.62 -42.06
C MET A 337 -22.93 -1.25 -43.50
N GLU A 338 -22.01 -0.62 -44.23
CA GLU A 338 -22.19 -0.33 -45.66
C GLU A 338 -22.23 -1.62 -46.50
N ILE A 339 -21.37 -2.60 -46.20
CA ILE A 339 -21.38 -3.93 -46.85
C ILE A 339 -22.70 -4.66 -46.56
N CYS A 340 -23.18 -4.64 -45.32
CA CYS A 340 -24.47 -5.21 -44.95
C CYS A 340 -25.63 -4.48 -45.65
N ASN A 341 -25.59 -3.15 -45.74
CA ASN A 341 -26.58 -2.35 -46.47
C ASN A 341 -26.62 -2.73 -47.96
N THR A 342 -25.45 -2.98 -48.58
CA THR A 342 -25.39 -3.47 -49.97
C THR A 342 -25.89 -4.91 -50.11
N LEU A 343 -25.55 -5.83 -49.19
CA LEU A 343 -25.99 -7.23 -49.23
C LEU A 343 -27.49 -7.40 -48.98
N ILE A 344 -28.06 -6.60 -48.07
CA ILE A 344 -29.50 -6.54 -47.82
C ILE A 344 -30.23 -6.05 -49.07
N ARG A 345 -29.69 -5.03 -49.77
CA ARG A 345 -30.24 -4.58 -51.06
C ARG A 345 -30.18 -5.70 -52.10
N VAL A 346 -29.05 -6.38 -52.27
CA VAL A 346 -28.93 -7.47 -53.26
C VAL A 346 -29.90 -8.62 -52.97
N ASN A 347 -30.21 -8.91 -51.69
CA ASN A 347 -31.13 -9.99 -51.31
C ASN A 347 -32.63 -9.59 -51.31
N LEU A 348 -32.99 -8.36 -50.93
CA LEU A 348 -34.40 -7.90 -50.92
C LEU A 348 -34.92 -7.45 -52.29
N THR A 349 -34.05 -7.04 -53.22
CA THR A 349 -34.48 -6.48 -54.51
C THR A 349 -34.76 -7.55 -55.59
N ARG A 350 -35.16 -8.76 -55.20
CA ARG A 350 -35.76 -9.73 -56.13
C ARG A 350 -37.23 -9.45 -56.45
N GLY A 351 -37.86 -8.42 -55.86
CA GLY A 351 -39.32 -8.25 -56.03
C GLY A 351 -39.95 -6.86 -55.99
N THR A 352 -39.37 -5.80 -55.41
CA THR A 352 -40.11 -4.53 -55.29
C THR A 352 -39.25 -3.26 -55.33
N PHE A 353 -39.77 -2.28 -56.08
CA PHE A 353 -39.32 -0.89 -56.28
C PHE A 353 -39.44 -0.01 -55.00
N PHE A 354 -39.18 -0.53 -53.80
CA PHE A 354 -39.08 0.37 -52.63
C PHE A 354 -37.84 1.27 -52.79
N SER A 355 -38.07 2.59 -52.73
CA SER A 355 -37.36 3.62 -53.48
C SER A 355 -35.83 3.60 -53.37
N ASN A 356 -35.16 3.60 -54.52
CA ASN A 356 -33.71 3.83 -54.66
C ASN A 356 -33.20 5.03 -53.84
N THR A 357 -34.05 6.04 -53.64
CA THR A 357 -33.76 7.28 -52.92
C THR A 357 -33.31 7.04 -51.48
N VAL A 358 -33.96 6.13 -50.73
CA VAL A 358 -33.60 5.87 -49.32
C VAL A 358 -32.24 5.18 -49.21
N PHE A 359 -31.95 4.24 -50.12
CA PHE A 359 -30.65 3.58 -50.18
C PHE A 359 -29.52 4.57 -50.47
N PHE A 360 -29.67 5.41 -51.50
CA PHE A 360 -28.66 6.41 -51.84
C PHE A 360 -28.46 7.45 -50.73
N LEU A 361 -29.51 7.81 -50.00
CA LEU A 361 -29.41 8.74 -48.87
C LEU A 361 -28.62 8.13 -47.71
N ILE A 362 -28.88 6.87 -47.37
CA ILE A 362 -28.16 6.13 -46.33
C ILE A 362 -26.69 5.93 -46.71
N SER A 363 -26.40 5.49 -47.94
CA SER A 363 -25.02 5.35 -48.43
C SER A 363 -24.29 6.69 -48.49
N ALA A 364 -24.96 7.79 -48.87
CA ALA A 364 -24.35 9.11 -48.85
C ALA A 364 -23.97 9.56 -47.43
N ILE A 365 -24.80 9.25 -46.41
CA ILE A 365 -24.49 9.52 -44.99
C ILE A 365 -23.28 8.70 -44.54
N PHE A 366 -23.18 7.43 -44.93
CA PHE A 366 -22.04 6.57 -44.59
C PHE A 366 -20.74 7.02 -45.26
N ILE A 367 -20.79 7.42 -46.54
CA ILE A 367 -19.64 7.96 -47.28
C ILE A 367 -19.19 9.30 -46.67
N ALA A 368 -20.12 10.19 -46.35
CA ALA A 368 -19.82 11.46 -45.68
C ALA A 368 -19.21 11.23 -44.30
N GLY A 369 -19.74 10.28 -43.52
CA GLY A 369 -19.16 9.84 -42.25
C GLY A 369 -17.74 9.32 -42.42
N THR A 370 -17.51 8.45 -43.41
CA THR A 370 -16.19 7.90 -43.74
C THR A 370 -15.19 9.00 -44.08
N PHE A 371 -15.58 10.03 -44.84
CA PHE A 371 -14.70 11.12 -45.24
C PHE A 371 -14.40 12.09 -44.08
N LEU A 372 -15.40 12.44 -43.27
CA LEU A 372 -15.26 13.30 -42.09
C LEU A 372 -14.39 12.66 -41.00
N PHE A 373 -14.54 11.35 -40.76
CA PHE A 373 -13.73 10.61 -39.80
C PHE A 373 -12.37 10.17 -40.37
N GLY A 374 -12.27 9.93 -41.68
CA GLY A 374 -11.04 9.56 -42.39
C GLY A 374 -9.93 10.62 -42.30
N LYS A 375 -10.27 11.91 -42.32
CA LYS A 375 -9.27 12.99 -42.16
C LYS A 375 -8.72 13.07 -40.72
N ARG A 376 -9.51 12.69 -39.71
CA ARG A 376 -9.04 12.49 -38.32
C ARG A 376 -8.24 11.20 -38.16
N LEU A 377 -8.47 10.21 -39.02
CA LEU A 377 -7.81 8.90 -39.01
C LEU A 377 -6.29 9.02 -39.27
N ILE A 378 -5.84 9.86 -40.20
CA ILE A 378 -4.40 10.11 -40.44
C ILE A 378 -3.72 10.64 -39.16
N TRP A 379 -4.41 11.51 -38.42
CA TRP A 379 -3.94 12.00 -37.14
C TRP A 379 -3.97 10.90 -36.07
N TRP A 380 -4.90 9.94 -36.12
CA TRP A 380 -5.09 8.85 -35.13
C TRP A 380 -4.43 7.51 -35.50
N LEU A 381 -3.78 7.41 -36.66
CA LEU A 381 -3.08 6.20 -37.17
C LEU A 381 -1.63 6.07 -36.66
N THR A 382 -1.06 7.14 -36.09
CA THR A 382 0.28 7.15 -35.48
C THR A 382 0.33 7.36 -33.94
N PRO A 383 -0.61 6.87 -33.09
CA PRO A 383 -0.51 7.00 -31.64
C PRO A 383 0.78 6.36 -31.11
N MET A 384 1.16 5.22 -31.67
CA MET A 384 2.38 4.49 -31.29
C MET A 384 3.65 5.29 -31.54
N SER A 385 3.74 6.00 -32.66
CA SER A 385 4.91 6.84 -32.97
C SER A 385 5.02 8.02 -32.01
N ARG A 386 3.88 8.65 -31.69
CA ARG A 386 3.82 9.79 -30.75
C ARG A 386 4.08 9.37 -29.32
N TYR A 387 3.55 8.23 -28.90
CA TYR A 387 3.82 7.66 -27.58
C TYR A 387 5.30 7.28 -27.45
N LYS A 388 5.88 6.59 -28.45
CA LYS A 388 7.35 6.35 -28.51
C LYS A 388 8.17 7.64 -28.42
N ALA A 389 7.76 8.69 -29.11
CA ALA A 389 8.44 9.98 -29.08
C ALA A 389 8.38 10.62 -27.68
N LEU A 390 7.20 10.60 -27.05
CA LEU A 390 6.99 11.09 -25.69
C LEU A 390 7.85 10.33 -24.67
N THR A 391 7.84 8.99 -24.73
CA THR A 391 8.62 8.12 -23.86
C THR A 391 10.14 8.33 -24.03
N ARG A 392 10.63 8.49 -25.26
CA ARG A 392 12.04 8.80 -25.55
C ARG A 392 12.45 10.19 -25.08
N GLY A 393 11.60 11.19 -25.27
CA GLY A 393 11.86 12.54 -24.79
C GLY A 393 11.94 12.61 -23.27
N LEU A 394 11.05 11.89 -22.58
CA LEU A 394 11.07 11.81 -21.13
C LEU A 394 12.36 11.15 -20.62
N LEU A 395 12.80 10.07 -21.26
CA LEU A 395 14.08 9.44 -20.93
C LEU A 395 15.26 10.40 -21.15
N ALA A 396 15.28 11.14 -22.26
CA ALA A 396 16.34 12.12 -22.53
C ALA A 396 16.39 13.22 -21.46
N ALA A 397 15.24 13.76 -21.05
CA ALA A 397 15.13 14.76 -20.00
C ALA A 397 15.59 14.22 -18.62
N LEU A 398 15.29 12.96 -18.31
CA LEU A 398 15.71 12.32 -17.07
C LEU A 398 17.22 12.01 -17.05
N LYS A 399 17.80 11.61 -18.18
CA LYS A 399 19.26 11.42 -18.33
C LYS A 399 20.04 12.72 -18.14
N LYS A 400 19.60 13.81 -18.80
CA LYS A 400 20.25 15.14 -18.65
C LYS A 400 20.23 15.67 -17.23
N ARG A 401 19.25 15.26 -16.44
CA ARG A 401 19.13 15.63 -15.02
C ARG A 401 19.96 14.74 -14.08
N GLY A 402 20.60 13.69 -14.60
CA GLY A 402 21.32 12.71 -13.78
C GLY A 402 20.40 11.84 -12.93
N CYS A 403 19.12 11.71 -13.30
CA CYS A 403 18.18 10.82 -12.59
C CYS A 403 18.23 9.38 -13.11
N ILE A 404 18.82 9.16 -14.29
CA ILE A 404 18.97 7.87 -14.95
C ILE A 404 20.36 7.83 -15.59
N ASP A 405 21.12 6.77 -15.34
CA ASP A 405 22.44 6.55 -15.90
C ASP A 405 22.38 6.15 -17.39
N SER A 406 23.49 6.39 -18.07
CA SER A 406 23.66 6.48 -19.52
C SER A 406 23.33 5.19 -20.31
N GLY A 407 23.23 4.02 -19.67
CA GLY A 407 22.93 2.73 -20.31
C GLY A 407 21.45 2.41 -20.60
N CYS A 408 20.49 3.16 -20.05
CA CYS A 408 19.08 2.76 -20.11
C CYS A 408 18.40 3.10 -21.46
N ARG A 409 17.46 2.26 -21.91
CA ARG A 409 16.64 2.49 -23.13
C ARG A 409 15.15 2.50 -22.82
N ALA A 410 14.39 3.31 -23.54
CA ALA A 410 12.94 3.35 -23.43
C ALA A 410 12.32 2.41 -24.46
N ALA A 411 11.60 1.39 -23.99
CA ALA A 411 10.87 0.45 -24.84
C ALA A 411 9.37 0.72 -24.77
N VAL A 412 8.69 0.46 -25.89
CA VAL A 412 7.24 0.62 -26.02
C VAL A 412 6.66 -0.56 -26.79
N ARG A 413 5.66 -1.23 -26.21
CA ARG A 413 4.89 -2.30 -26.87
C ARG A 413 3.41 -1.93 -26.99
N GLU A 414 2.82 -2.33 -28.10
CA GLU A 414 1.39 -2.20 -28.39
C GLU A 414 0.72 -3.57 -28.21
N GLU A 415 -0.36 -3.61 -27.45
CA GLU A 415 -1.14 -4.82 -27.19
C GLU A 415 -2.58 -4.62 -27.71
N ARG A 416 -3.00 -5.49 -28.63
CA ARG A 416 -4.36 -5.55 -29.23
C ARG A 416 -4.85 -4.24 -29.87
N GLY A 417 -3.95 -3.40 -30.41
CA GLY A 417 -4.32 -2.17 -31.12
C GLY A 417 -4.90 -1.03 -30.26
N ILE A 418 -4.97 -1.24 -28.94
CA ILE A 418 -5.73 -0.40 -28.00
C ILE A 418 -4.93 -0.14 -26.72
N ARG A 419 -3.93 -0.95 -26.34
CA ARG A 419 -3.13 -0.70 -25.13
C ARG A 419 -1.67 -0.44 -25.50
N PHE A 420 -1.07 0.54 -24.85
CA PHE A 420 0.36 0.85 -24.98
C PHE A 420 1.05 0.67 -23.64
N TRP A 421 2.18 -0.02 -23.67
CA TRP A 421 3.05 -0.23 -22.54
C TRP A 421 4.36 0.48 -22.81
N ALA A 422 4.89 1.20 -21.83
CA ALA A 422 6.22 1.80 -21.89
C ALA A 422 6.99 1.49 -20.60
N TRP A 423 8.26 1.12 -20.76
CA TRP A 423 9.14 0.82 -19.64
C TRP A 423 10.59 1.18 -19.97
N LEU A 424 11.42 1.14 -18.93
CA LEU A 424 12.85 1.35 -19.01
C LEU A 424 13.56 -0.01 -19.07
N GLU A 425 14.30 -0.26 -20.15
CA GLU A 425 15.21 -1.40 -20.30
C GLU A 425 16.58 -1.04 -19.72
N GLY A 426 17.09 -1.90 -18.83
CA GLY A 426 18.29 -1.65 -18.05
C GLY A 426 18.04 -0.74 -16.83
N GLY A 427 19.11 -0.39 -16.12
CA GLY A 427 19.08 0.46 -14.93
C GLY A 427 18.64 -0.26 -13.65
N THR A 428 18.84 0.43 -12.53
CA THR A 428 18.43 0.05 -11.17
C THR A 428 16.92 0.18 -10.99
N ASP A 429 16.35 -0.52 -10.01
CA ASP A 429 14.90 -0.45 -9.72
C ASP A 429 14.44 0.96 -9.34
N ARG A 430 15.34 1.74 -8.73
CA ARG A 430 15.11 3.16 -8.44
C ARG A 430 14.91 3.97 -9.73
N GLU A 431 15.74 3.76 -10.75
CA GLU A 431 15.65 4.48 -12.03
C GLU A 431 14.39 4.09 -12.80
N LYS A 432 14.03 2.80 -12.80
CA LYS A 432 12.79 2.31 -13.38
C LYS A 432 11.56 2.94 -12.71
N ALA A 433 11.56 3.02 -11.37
CA ALA A 433 10.48 3.66 -10.63
C ALA A 433 10.36 5.17 -10.91
N VAL A 434 11.49 5.88 -10.98
CA VAL A 434 11.52 7.31 -11.33
C VAL A 434 10.97 7.54 -12.74
N PHE A 435 11.35 6.70 -13.69
CA PHE A 435 10.86 6.75 -15.07
C PHE A 435 9.34 6.50 -15.15
N ALA A 436 8.86 5.44 -14.51
CA ALA A 436 7.44 5.08 -14.49
C ALA A 436 6.58 6.19 -13.86
N GLN A 437 7.00 6.72 -12.70
CA GLN A 437 6.28 7.79 -12.02
C GLN A 437 6.22 9.06 -12.86
N ALA A 438 7.32 9.42 -13.52
CA ALA A 438 7.38 10.61 -14.37
C ALA A 438 6.50 10.48 -15.63
N LEU A 439 6.39 9.26 -16.18
CA LEU A 439 5.53 9.00 -17.33
C LEU A 439 4.05 9.03 -16.94
N GLU A 440 3.68 8.41 -15.82
CA GLU A 440 2.34 8.48 -15.25
C GLU A 440 1.92 9.93 -14.99
N ASP A 441 2.82 10.70 -14.36
CA ASP A 441 2.61 12.11 -14.08
C ASP A 441 2.33 12.96 -15.31
N MET A 442 2.90 12.58 -16.47
CA MET A 442 2.71 13.31 -17.73
C MET A 442 1.35 12.99 -18.38
N LEU A 443 0.88 11.75 -18.21
CA LEU A 443 -0.33 11.22 -18.85
C LEU A 443 -1.60 11.38 -18.01
N LYS A 444 -1.47 11.67 -16.71
CA LYS A 444 -2.61 11.86 -15.80
C LYS A 444 -3.59 12.95 -16.27
N PRO A 445 -4.89 12.83 -15.91
CA PRO A 445 -5.87 13.87 -16.16
C PRO A 445 -5.44 15.23 -15.61
N ILE A 446 -5.75 16.28 -16.36
CA ILE A 446 -5.49 17.66 -15.95
C ILE A 446 -6.50 18.03 -14.87
N GLU A 447 -6.00 18.41 -13.71
CA GLU A 447 -6.76 18.92 -12.58
C GLU A 447 -6.13 20.23 -12.12
N ASN A 448 -5.14 20.21 -11.22
CA ASN A 448 -4.55 21.42 -10.63
C ASN A 448 -3.02 21.46 -10.79
N GLN A 449 -2.51 21.14 -11.98
CA GLN A 449 -1.07 21.12 -12.27
C GLN A 449 -0.52 22.54 -12.34
N ARG A 450 0.64 22.77 -11.72
CA ARG A 450 1.33 24.08 -11.69
C ARG A 450 1.83 24.55 -13.06
N TYR A 451 2.23 23.61 -13.91
CA TYR A 451 2.69 23.86 -15.27
C TYR A 451 2.05 22.85 -16.24
N LEU A 452 1.70 23.34 -17.43
CA LEU A 452 1.18 22.53 -18.52
C LEU A 452 2.01 22.74 -19.78
N LEU A 453 2.23 21.66 -20.53
CA LEU A 453 2.74 21.71 -21.89
C LEU A 453 1.57 21.71 -22.86
N VAL A 454 1.53 22.71 -23.73
CA VAL A 454 0.43 22.89 -24.69
C VAL A 454 0.96 22.87 -26.11
N TYR A 455 0.46 21.91 -26.90
CA TYR A 455 0.75 21.78 -28.33
C TYR A 455 -0.22 22.61 -29.14
N GLY A 456 0.27 23.38 -30.10
CA GLY A 456 -0.56 24.13 -31.03
C GLY A 456 0.23 25.21 -31.77
N ARG A 457 -0.25 25.59 -32.96
CA ARG A 457 0.36 26.70 -33.74
C ARG A 457 0.27 28.04 -33.01
N ASN A 458 -0.71 28.22 -32.12
CA ASN A 458 -0.89 29.43 -31.33
C ASN A 458 -1.49 29.10 -29.95
N ARG A 459 -1.24 29.93 -28.92
CA ARG A 459 -1.68 29.71 -27.52
C ARG A 459 -3.21 29.64 -27.37
N GLU A 460 -3.95 30.23 -28.31
CA GLU A 460 -5.40 30.34 -28.25
C GLU A 460 -6.16 29.13 -28.82
N LYS A 461 -5.53 28.33 -29.69
CA LYS A 461 -6.13 27.13 -30.31
C LYS A 461 -5.25 25.90 -30.05
N PRO A 462 -5.23 25.41 -28.80
CA PRO A 462 -4.44 24.26 -28.42
C PRO A 462 -5.01 22.97 -29.03
N VAL A 463 -4.12 22.12 -29.52
CA VAL A 463 -4.44 20.82 -30.11
C VAL A 463 -4.33 19.73 -29.04
N GLU A 464 -3.31 19.82 -28.16
CA GLU A 464 -3.08 18.85 -27.08
C GLU A 464 -2.50 19.50 -25.83
N TYR A 465 -2.67 18.80 -24.70
CA TYR A 465 -2.20 19.22 -23.39
C TYR A 465 -1.51 18.04 -22.69
N PHE A 466 -0.35 18.30 -22.07
CA PHE A 466 0.36 17.33 -21.23
C PHE A 466 0.72 17.96 -19.88
N CYS A 467 0.71 17.13 -18.85
CA CYS A 467 1.15 17.52 -17.53
C CYS A 467 2.69 17.57 -17.49
N VAL A 468 3.26 18.57 -16.80
CA VAL A 468 4.70 18.55 -16.49
C VAL A 468 4.91 17.66 -15.26
N PRO A 469 5.80 16.65 -15.30
CA PRO A 469 5.99 15.75 -14.18
C PRO A 469 6.43 16.44 -12.90
N GLY A 470 6.07 15.86 -11.75
CA GLY A 470 6.35 16.43 -10.43
C GLY A 470 7.82 16.79 -10.26
N ILE A 471 8.71 15.91 -10.72
CA ILE A 471 10.15 16.10 -10.69
C ILE A 471 10.57 17.40 -11.38
N PHE A 472 9.96 17.78 -12.52
CA PHE A 472 10.29 18.97 -13.33
C PHE A 472 9.47 20.23 -12.98
N SER A 473 8.39 20.11 -12.19
CA SER A 473 7.44 21.21 -11.93
C SER A 473 7.80 22.14 -10.75
N GLY A 474 8.93 21.92 -10.09
CA GLY A 474 9.31 22.64 -8.86
C GLY A 474 9.67 24.13 -9.06
N THR A 475 10.33 24.48 -10.16
CA THR A 475 10.70 25.87 -10.51
C THR A 475 10.40 26.14 -11.98
N LYS A 476 10.22 27.42 -12.35
CA LYS A 476 9.99 27.83 -13.75
C LYS A 476 11.13 27.35 -14.65
N GLU A 477 12.36 27.48 -14.18
CA GLU A 477 13.56 27.06 -14.91
C GLU A 477 13.59 25.55 -15.18
N LYS A 478 13.29 24.71 -14.19
CA LYS A 478 13.22 23.25 -14.36
C LYS A 478 12.14 22.84 -15.37
N ALA A 479 10.99 23.50 -15.32
CA ALA A 479 9.88 23.24 -16.23
C ALA A 479 10.21 23.71 -17.67
N GLU A 480 10.93 24.82 -17.82
CA GLU A 480 11.37 25.31 -19.13
C GLU A 480 12.48 24.45 -19.74
N ASN A 481 13.41 23.95 -18.92
CA ASN A 481 14.43 22.99 -19.35
C ASN A 481 13.77 21.68 -19.81
N PHE A 482 12.78 21.19 -19.08
CA PHE A 482 11.98 20.04 -19.51
C PHE A 482 11.29 20.28 -20.85
N ARG A 483 10.68 21.46 -21.06
CA ARG A 483 10.07 21.83 -22.36
C ARG A 483 11.10 21.77 -23.50
N LYS A 484 12.30 22.33 -23.29
CA LYS A 484 13.40 22.32 -24.26
C LYS A 484 13.90 20.91 -24.56
N ASP A 485 13.99 20.05 -23.54
CA ASP A 485 14.44 18.66 -23.71
C ASP A 485 13.42 17.79 -24.45
N MET A 486 12.14 18.10 -24.32
CA MET A 486 11.05 17.40 -25.01
C MET A 486 10.87 17.87 -26.45
N GLU A 487 11.22 19.11 -26.78
CA GLU A 487 10.99 19.75 -28.09
C GLU A 487 11.50 18.95 -29.30
N PRO A 488 12.70 18.34 -29.29
CA PRO A 488 13.19 17.50 -30.40
C PRO A 488 12.36 16.24 -30.65
N HIS A 489 11.61 15.78 -29.64
CA HIS A 489 10.90 14.51 -29.68
C HIS A 489 9.42 14.69 -30.00
N ILE A 490 8.75 15.61 -29.32
CA ILE A 490 7.30 15.80 -29.46
C ILE A 490 6.95 17.01 -30.34
N GLY A 491 7.92 17.89 -30.66
CA GLY A 491 7.72 19.11 -31.43
C GLY A 491 7.60 20.36 -30.55
N LYS A 492 7.16 21.49 -31.11
CA LYS A 492 7.10 22.77 -30.38
C LYS A 492 5.91 22.82 -29.42
N TYR A 493 6.19 22.81 -28.12
CA TYR A 493 5.21 23.01 -27.04
C TYR A 493 5.43 24.35 -26.35
N HIS A 494 4.34 24.93 -25.86
CA HIS A 494 4.34 26.10 -25.01
C HIS A 494 4.20 25.68 -23.55
N LEU A 495 5.11 26.14 -22.69
CA LEU A 495 4.99 25.98 -21.24
C LEU A 495 4.06 27.07 -20.69
N ILE A 496 3.02 26.67 -19.98
CA ILE A 496 2.04 27.59 -19.39
C ILE A 496 2.01 27.40 -17.88
N TYR A 497 2.26 28.48 -17.15
CA TYR A 497 2.09 28.53 -15.71
C TYR A 497 0.62 28.78 -15.37
N THR A 498 0.01 27.93 -14.57
CA THR A 498 -1.46 27.89 -14.41
C THR A 498 -1.99 28.70 -13.23
N ARG A 499 -1.10 29.27 -12.40
CA ARG A 499 -1.50 30.03 -11.21
C ARG A 499 -1.70 31.53 -11.45
N ASN A 500 -1.59 31.99 -12.69
CA ASN A 500 -1.99 33.35 -13.08
C ASN A 500 -3.36 33.32 -13.79
N PRO A 501 -4.07 34.46 -13.91
CA PRO A 501 -5.41 34.50 -14.51
C PRO A 501 -5.47 33.92 -15.93
N GLU A 502 -4.47 34.22 -16.76
CA GLU A 502 -4.39 33.73 -18.13
C GLU A 502 -4.18 32.20 -18.20
N GLY A 503 -3.25 31.67 -17.41
CA GLY A 503 -2.96 30.25 -17.34
C GLY A 503 -4.08 29.44 -16.69
N ARG A 504 -4.83 30.02 -15.74
CA ARG A 504 -6.02 29.38 -15.16
C ARG A 504 -7.12 29.19 -16.21
N ARG A 505 -7.29 30.12 -17.16
CA ARG A 505 -8.20 29.93 -18.30
C ARG A 505 -7.76 28.74 -19.17
N VAL A 506 -6.46 28.62 -19.44
CA VAL A 506 -5.91 27.50 -20.21
C VAL A 506 -6.03 26.17 -19.47
N LEU A 507 -5.85 26.17 -18.15
CA LEU A 507 -6.07 25.00 -17.28
C LEU A 507 -7.53 24.52 -17.35
N LEU A 508 -8.50 25.44 -17.22
CA LEU A 508 -9.93 25.11 -17.31
C LEU A 508 -10.30 24.57 -18.69
N ARG A 509 -9.74 25.14 -19.76
CA ARG A 509 -9.93 24.61 -21.11
C ARG A 509 -9.29 23.23 -21.26
N GLY A 510 -8.08 23.04 -20.75
CA GLY A 510 -7.40 21.73 -20.69
C GLY A 510 -8.24 20.67 -19.97
N ARG A 511 -8.87 21.01 -18.83
CA ARG A 511 -9.79 20.08 -18.12
C ARG A 511 -10.98 19.64 -18.99
N ALA A 512 -11.46 20.48 -19.89
CA ALA A 512 -12.59 20.18 -20.77
C ALA A 512 -12.16 19.47 -22.06
N GLU A 513 -11.00 19.84 -22.62
CA GLU A 513 -10.60 19.49 -23.97
C GLU A 513 -9.48 18.47 -24.06
N ALA A 514 -8.67 18.30 -23.01
CA ALA A 514 -7.53 17.40 -23.00
C ALA A 514 -7.95 15.96 -23.24
N PHE A 515 -7.09 15.25 -23.96
CA PHE A 515 -7.31 13.88 -24.37
C PHE A 515 -7.49 12.94 -23.16
N SER A 516 -6.63 13.07 -22.14
CA SER A 516 -6.72 12.27 -20.90
C SER A 516 -8.06 12.46 -20.19
N ASN A 517 -8.53 13.70 -20.04
CA ASN A 517 -9.81 14.02 -19.38
C ASN A 517 -11.03 13.57 -20.22
N LYS A 518 -10.96 13.64 -21.56
CA LYS A 518 -12.03 13.14 -22.44
C LYS A 518 -12.16 11.62 -22.39
N ASN A 519 -11.04 10.90 -22.28
CA ASN A 519 -11.05 9.44 -22.12
C ASN A 519 -11.62 9.04 -20.75
N GLU A 520 -11.18 9.68 -19.67
CA GLU A 520 -11.71 9.43 -18.32
C GLU A 520 -13.24 9.64 -18.24
N ARG A 521 -13.75 10.75 -18.80
CA ARG A 521 -15.21 11.03 -18.83
C ARG A 521 -16.03 10.02 -19.62
N LYS A 522 -15.45 9.40 -20.65
CA LYS A 522 -16.13 8.36 -21.44
C LYS A 522 -16.12 7.00 -20.74
N ILE A 523 -15.09 6.72 -19.95
CA ILE A 523 -14.92 5.47 -19.20
C ILE A 523 -15.80 5.49 -17.94
N TYR A 524 -15.84 6.61 -17.22
CA TYR A 524 -16.61 6.80 -15.99
C TYR A 524 -17.89 7.62 -16.23
N ARG A 525 -18.84 7.10 -17.00
CA ARG A 525 -20.20 7.68 -17.05
C ARG A 525 -20.97 7.36 -15.74
N LYS A 526 -20.58 8.00 -14.63
CA LYS A 526 -21.49 8.32 -13.52
C LYS A 526 -21.70 9.83 -13.54
N LYS A 527 -22.90 10.25 -13.92
CA LYS A 527 -23.33 11.66 -13.85
C LYS A 527 -23.12 12.14 -12.41
N THR A 528 -22.20 13.08 -12.22
CA THR A 528 -22.17 13.95 -11.05
C THR A 528 -22.35 15.37 -11.57
N VAL A 529 -23.47 15.97 -11.19
CA VAL A 529 -23.73 17.40 -11.35
C VAL A 529 -22.76 18.10 -10.40
N LYS A 530 -21.74 18.77 -10.93
CA LYS A 530 -20.89 19.65 -10.12
C LYS A 530 -21.60 20.99 -9.98
N GLY A 531 -21.83 21.40 -8.74
CA GLY A 531 -22.40 22.70 -8.40
C GLY A 531 -21.54 23.83 -8.97
N ALA A 532 -22.20 24.79 -9.60
CA ALA A 532 -21.58 26.02 -10.03
C ALA A 532 -21.37 26.90 -8.79
N LEU A 533 -20.20 26.79 -8.16
CA LEU A 533 -19.53 27.78 -7.28
C LEU A 533 -18.33 27.09 -6.59
N GLU A 534 -17.29 26.76 -7.35
CA GLU A 534 -15.90 26.55 -6.89
C GLU A 534 -14.89 27.00 -7.96
#